data_AF-A0AAX0VWN5-F1
#
_entry.id   AF-A0AAX0VWN5-F1
#
_cell.length_a   1.000
_cell.length_b   1.000
_cell.length_c   1.000
_cell.angle_alpha   90.00
_cell.angle_beta   90.00
_cell.angle_gamma   90.00
#
_symmetry.space_group_name_H-M   'P 1'
#
loop_
_entity.id
_entity.type
_entity.pdbx_description
1 polymer ?
#
loop_
_entity_poly.entity_id
_entity_poly.type
_entity_poly.pdbx_seq_one_letter_code
_entity_poly.pdbx_strand_id
1 'polypeptide(L)' 'MNSRVDVAVMIGSGVPATLQAMGRRVCWVVLVNGERRGTAFGSRKEAVECQAAWLAQLEKGKAA' A
#
# COMPACT_ATOMS: atom_id res chain seq x y z
N MET A 1 -0.69 8.42 19.41
CA MET A 1 0.15 8.13 18.23
C MET A 1 -0.60 8.50 16.96
N ASN A 2 -0.02 9.34 16.10
CA ASN A 2 -0.62 9.71 14.81
C ASN A 2 -0.08 8.73 13.76
N SER A 3 -0.75 7.60 13.58
CA SER A 3 -0.34 6.61 12.57
C SER A 3 -0.62 7.17 11.17
N ARG A 4 0.42 7.29 10.35
CA ARG A 4 0.33 7.82 9.00
C ARG A 4 0.24 6.66 8.01
N VAL A 5 -0.74 6.71 7.12
CA VAL A 5 -0.92 5.71 6.06
C VAL A 5 -0.73 6.40 4.72
N ASP A 6 0.31 6.02 3.97
CA ASP A 6 0.64 6.58 2.66
C ASP A 6 0.54 5.50 1.57
N VAL A 7 0.23 5.92 0.33
CA VAL A 7 0.33 5.05 -0.85
C VAL A 7 1.58 5.42 -1.62
N ALA A 8 2.51 4.48 -1.75
CA ALA A 8 3.72 4.65 -2.54
C ALA A 8 3.60 3.93 -3.89
N VAL A 9 4.26 4.48 -4.90
CA VAL A 9 4.42 3.86 -6.21
C VAL A 9 5.82 3.30 -6.35
N MET A 10 5.92 2.08 -6.86
CA MET A 10 7.18 1.42 -7.16
C MET A 10 7.25 1.19 -8.67
N ILE A 11 8.40 1.55 -9.27
CA ILE A 11 8.60 1.53 -10.71
C ILE A 11 9.89 0.77 -11.02
N GLY A 12 9.89 0.00 -12.11
CA GLY A 12 11.08 -0.71 -12.58
C GLY A 12 11.53 -1.80 -11.60
N SER A 13 12.79 -1.76 -11.17
CA SER A 13 13.38 -2.78 -10.28
C SER A 13 12.75 -2.86 -8.89
N GLY A 14 12.01 -1.81 -8.48
CA GLY A 14 11.22 -1.87 -7.26
C GLY A 14 10.07 -2.88 -7.37
N VAL A 15 9.46 -3.05 -8.54
CA VAL A 15 8.26 -3.89 -8.68
C VAL A 15 8.57 -5.36 -8.37
N PRO A 16 7.73 -6.08 -7.60
CA PRO A 16 7.94 -7.50 -7.35
C PRO A 16 8.05 -8.33 -8.63
N ALA A 17 8.95 -9.33 -8.63
CA ALA A 17 9.22 -10.19 -9.78
C ALA A 17 7.95 -10.87 -10.34
N THR A 18 6.99 -11.21 -9.48
CA THR A 18 5.70 -11.79 -9.89
C THR A 18 4.87 -10.82 -10.73
N LEU A 19 4.84 -9.54 -10.39
CA LEU A 19 4.17 -8.51 -11.18
C LEU A 19 4.96 -8.17 -12.44
N GLN A 20 6.29 -8.15 -12.38
CA GLN A 20 7.14 -7.99 -13.57
C GLN A 20 6.91 -9.10 -14.59
N ALA A 21 6.79 -10.36 -14.15
CA ALA A 21 6.50 -11.51 -15.01
C ALA A 21 5.13 -11.41 -15.70
N MET A 22 4.17 -10.71 -15.09
CA MET A 22 2.87 -10.38 -15.68
C MET A 22 2.93 -9.16 -16.62
N GLY A 23 4.13 -8.63 -16.92
CA GLY A 23 4.32 -7.45 -17.78
C GLY A 23 4.08 -6.10 -17.09
N ARG A 24 3.85 -6.08 -15.77
CA ARG A 24 3.63 -4.84 -15.02
C ARG A 24 4.96 -4.22 -14.61
N ARG A 25 5.21 -2.99 -15.03
CA ARG A 25 6.41 -2.20 -14.69
C ARG A 25 6.18 -1.17 -13.59
N VAL A 26 4.95 -1.10 -13.08
CA VAL A 26 4.53 -0.20 -12.00
C VAL A 26 3.63 -0.98 -11.05
N CYS A 27 3.81 -0.79 -9.74
CA CYS A 27 2.89 -1.27 -8.73
C CYS A 27 2.72 -0.25 -7.61
N TRP A 28 1.64 -0.38 -6.84
CA TRP A 28 1.36 0.47 -5.68
C TRP A 28 1.44 -0.34 -4.40
N VAL A 29 1.91 0.28 -3.32
CA VAL A 29 1.98 -0.34 -2.00
C VAL A 29 1.46 0.63 -0.95
N VAL A 30 0.89 0.08 0.12
CA VAL A 30 0.50 0.87 1.29
C VAL A 30 1.64 0.85 2.31
N LEU A 31 2.01 2.03 2.78
CA LEU A 31 2.97 2.23 3.86
C LEU A 31 2.22 2.69 5.10
N VAL A 32 2.50 2.07 6.25
CA VAL A 32 2.03 2.52 7.56
C VAL A 32 3.24 2.94 8.35
N ASN A 33 3.31 4.21 8.73
CA ASN A 33 4.47 4.82 9.41
C ASN A 33 5.80 4.61 8.66
N GLY A 34 5.76 4.63 7.33
CA GLY A 34 6.92 4.39 6.47
C GLY A 34 7.28 2.92 6.24
N GLU A 35 6.66 1.98 6.95
CA GLU A 35 6.84 0.55 6.70
C GLU A 35 5.82 0.02 5.71
N ARG A 36 6.29 -0.77 4.73
CA ARG A 36 5.40 -1.44 3.78
C ARG A 36 4.54 -2.48 4.49
N ARG A 37 3.23 -2.31 4.43
CA ARG A 37 2.24 -3.24 5.00
C ARG A 37 1.33 -3.76 3.90
N GLY A 38 1.44 -5.06 3.60
CA GLY A 38 0.58 -5.76 2.65
C GLY A 38 1.22 -6.08 1.30
N THR A 39 0.36 -6.41 0.34
CA THR A 39 0.75 -6.84 -1.02
C THR A 39 0.97 -5.65 -1.94
N ALA A 40 1.67 -5.88 -3.06
CA ALA A 40 1.77 -4.89 -4.12
C ALA A 40 0.51 -4.96 -5.01
N PHE A 41 -0.16 -3.83 -5.14
CA PHE A 41 -1.37 -3.66 -5.93
C PHE A 41 -1.03 -3.38 -7.40
N GLY A 42 -1.88 -3.89 -8.29
CA GLY A 42 -1.77 -3.70 -9.73
C GLY A 42 -2.25 -2.32 -10.18
N SER A 43 -3.06 -1.65 -9.36
CA SER A 43 -3.61 -0.34 -9.66
C SER A 43 -3.56 0.58 -8.44
N ARG A 44 -3.55 1.89 -8.70
CA ARG A 44 -3.64 2.91 -7.66
C ARG A 44 -4.95 2.82 -6.88
N LYS A 45 -6.06 2.51 -7.56
CA LYS A 45 -7.39 2.46 -6.95
C LYS A 45 -7.46 1.43 -5.82
N GLU A 46 -7.00 0.20 -6.08
CA GLU A 46 -6.94 -0.85 -5.07
C GLU A 46 -6.07 -0.44 -3.87
N ALA A 47 -4.94 0.21 -4.11
CA ALA A 47 -4.07 0.69 -3.04
C ALA A 47 -4.72 1.79 -2.17
N VAL A 48 -5.51 2.68 -2.78
CA VAL A 48 -6.26 3.73 -2.06
C VAL A 48 -7.42 3.13 -1.25
N GLU A 49 -8.13 2.15 -1.78
CA GLU A 49 -9.16 1.41 -1.04
C GLU A 49 -8.54 0.72 0.19
N CYS A 50 -7.36 0.10 0.03
CA CYS A 50 -6.62 -0.48 1.14
C CYS A 50 -6.14 0.57 2.16
N GLN A 51 -5.67 1.73 1.71
CA GLN A 51 -5.31 2.86 2.57
C GLN A 51 -6.51 3.31 3.42
N ALA A 52 -7.69 3.45 2.82
CA ALA A 52 -8.91 3.83 3.53
C ALA A 52 -9.30 2.79 4.59
N ALA A 53 -9.19 1.50 4.27
CA ALA A 53 -9.43 0.42 5.22
C ALA A 53 -8.44 0.46 6.41
N TRP A 54 -7.16 0.71 6.15
CA TRP A 54 -6.14 0.89 7.19
C TRP A 54 -6.45 2.08 8.10
N LEU A 55 -6.79 3.24 7.52
CA LEU A 55 -7.18 4.42 8.29
C LEU A 55 -8.40 4.12 9.18
N ALA A 56 -9.42 3.45 8.65
CA ALA A 56 -10.59 3.06 9.42
C ALA A 56 -10.26 2.09 10.58
N GLN A 57 -9.33 1.14 10.37
CA GLN A 57 -8.87 0.24 11.44
C GLN A 57 -8.05 0.98 12.51
N LEU A 58 -7.18 1.90 12.10
CA LEU A 58 -6.37 2.69 13.03
C LEU A 58 -7.23 3.62 13.90
N GLU A 59 -8.28 4.20 13.33
CA GLU A 59 -9.25 5.00 14.08
C GLU A 59 -10.06 4.14 15.07
N LYS A 60 -10.45 2.91 14.68
CA LYS A 60 -11.07 1.95 15.62
C LYS A 60 -10.14 1.55 16.76
N GLY A 61 -8.85 1.32 16.47
CA GLY A 61 -7.85 0.95 17.47
C GLY A 61 -7.46 2.09 18.42
N LYS A 62 -7.66 3.35 18.02
CA LYS A 62 -7.48 4.52 18.90
C LYS A 62 -8.65 4.74 19.87
N ALA A 63 -9.83 4.20 19.56
CA ALA A 63 -11.04 4.36 20.37
C ALA A 63 -11.21 3.28 21.45
N ALA A 64 -10.22 2.39 21.61
CA ALA A 64 -10.21 1.27 22.55
C ALA A 64 -9.30 1.55 23.76
#